data_AF-A0AA94JRP1-F1
#
_entry.id   AF-A0AA94JRP1-F1
#
_cell.length_a   1.000
_cell.length_b   1.000
_cell.length_c   1.000
_cell.angle_alpha   90.00
_cell.angle_beta   90.00
_cell.angle_gamma   90.00
#
_symmetry.space_group_name_H-M   'P 1'
#
loop_
_entity.id
_entity.type
_entity.pdbx_description
1 polymer ?
#
loop_
_entity_poly.entity_id
_entity_poly.type
_entity_poly.pdbx_seq_one_letter_code
_entity_poly.pdbx_strand_id
1 'polypeptide(L)'
;FNAITKAGALAANYPFATIDPNVGIVEVPDSRLIKLEEMVQPKKTIPTTFEFTDIAGIVKGASKGEGLGNKFLSHIREVDAICQVVRAFDDENVTHVSGRVNPLDDIEVINMELVLADLESVEKRLPKIEKMARQKDKTAEMELRILT
;
A
#
# COMPACT_ATOMS: atom_id res chain seq x y z
N PHE A 1 6.99 10.19 -1.18
CA PHE A 1 6.28 10.87 -0.07
C PHE A 1 6.60 12.37 0.04
N ASN A 2 7.82 12.76 0.45
CA ASN A 2 8.17 14.18 0.72
C ASN A 2 7.88 15.17 -0.40
N ALA A 3 8.06 14.78 -1.65
CA ALA A 3 7.75 15.65 -2.79
C ALA A 3 6.27 16.05 -2.85
N ILE A 4 5.38 15.17 -2.39
CA ILE A 4 3.93 15.36 -2.45
C ILE A 4 3.43 16.04 -1.16
N THR A 5 3.94 15.61 0.00
CA THR A 5 3.42 16.04 1.31
C THR A 5 4.18 17.22 1.92
N LYS A 6 5.40 17.50 1.46
CA LYS A 6 6.36 18.43 2.10
C LYS A 6 6.55 18.17 3.61
N ALA A 7 6.23 16.96 4.07
CA ALA A 7 6.13 16.62 5.49
C ALA A 7 7.48 16.29 6.16
N GLY A 8 8.57 16.25 5.40
CA GLY A 8 9.92 16.09 5.96
C GLY A 8 10.22 14.70 6.53
N ALA A 9 9.63 13.63 5.98
CA ALA A 9 9.98 12.26 6.32
C ALA A 9 11.47 11.95 6.02
N LEU A 10 12.06 11.02 6.76
CA LEU A 10 13.45 10.63 6.58
C LEU A 10 13.68 10.03 5.19
N ALA A 11 14.67 10.55 4.45
CA ALA A 11 15.13 9.98 3.18
C ALA A 11 16.50 9.32 3.39
N ALA A 12 16.56 7.98 3.37
CA ALA A 12 17.81 7.24 3.48
C ALA A 12 17.92 6.13 2.42
N ASN A 13 19.15 5.74 2.10
CA ASN A 13 19.49 4.91 0.92
C ASN A 13 19.41 3.38 1.16
N TYR A 14 18.77 2.94 2.23
CA TYR A 14 18.57 1.52 2.55
C TYR A 14 17.08 1.19 2.71
N PRO A 15 16.62 -0.01 2.26
CA PRO A 15 15.26 -0.45 2.54
C PRO A 15 15.09 -0.48 4.06
N PHE A 16 13.92 -0.13 4.59
CA PHE A 16 13.61 -0.05 6.03
C PHE A 16 14.03 1.23 6.77
N ALA A 17 14.32 2.33 6.07
CA ALA A 17 14.52 3.64 6.69
C ALA A 17 13.29 4.15 7.49
N THR A 18 12.09 3.72 7.10
CA THR A 18 10.81 4.03 7.74
C THR A 18 10.25 2.75 8.37
N ILE A 19 10.14 2.69 9.71
CA ILE A 19 9.57 1.52 10.43
C ILE A 19 8.07 1.72 10.68
N ASP A 20 7.69 2.88 11.20
CA ASP A 20 6.30 3.30 11.36
C ASP A 20 5.89 4.20 10.18
N PRO A 21 4.68 4.04 9.62
CA PRO A 21 4.29 4.74 8.41
C PRO A 21 4.13 6.25 8.66
N ASN A 22 4.69 7.07 7.76
CA ASN A 22 4.46 8.51 7.81
C ASN A 22 3.13 8.84 7.13
N VAL A 23 2.26 9.62 7.79
CA VAL A 23 1.00 10.07 7.21
C VAL A 23 1.13 11.53 6.78
N GLY A 24 0.67 11.86 5.58
CA GLY A 24 0.67 13.22 5.05
C GLY A 24 -0.59 13.53 4.25
N ILE A 25 -1.19 14.68 4.53
CA ILE A 25 -2.41 15.15 3.86
C ILE A 25 -2.04 16.17 2.78
N VAL A 26 -2.64 16.03 1.60
CA VAL A 26 -2.37 16.85 0.42
C VAL A 26 -3.67 17.34 -0.19
N GLU A 27 -3.74 18.60 -0.57
CA GLU A 27 -4.90 19.15 -1.27
C GLU A 27 -4.95 18.63 -2.72
N VAL A 28 -6.15 18.27 -3.19
CA VAL A 28 -6.34 17.78 -4.55
C VAL A 28 -6.44 18.97 -5.51
N PRO A 29 -5.54 19.08 -6.50
CA PRO A 29 -5.61 20.15 -7.49
C PRO A 29 -6.82 19.93 -8.40
N ASP A 30 -7.80 20.83 -8.34
CA ASP A 30 -9.02 20.77 -9.15
C ASP A 30 -9.28 22.08 -9.88
N SER A 31 -9.07 22.08 -11.21
CA SER A 31 -9.33 23.24 -12.06
C SER A 31 -10.80 23.71 -12.07
N ARG A 32 -11.74 22.83 -11.72
CA ARG A 32 -13.17 23.19 -11.62
C ARG A 32 -13.40 24.07 -10.40
N LEU A 33 -12.72 23.79 -9.30
CA LEU A 33 -12.79 24.60 -8.08
C LEU A 33 -12.27 26.01 -8.33
N ILE A 34 -11.16 26.13 -9.08
CA ILE A 34 -10.56 27.41 -9.48
C ILE A 34 -11.57 28.25 -10.29
N LYS A 35 -12.24 27.64 -11.28
CA LYS A 35 -13.25 28.34 -12.08
C LYS A 35 -14.44 28.82 -11.24
N LEU A 36 -14.88 28.02 -10.27
CA LEU A 36 -15.98 28.42 -9.37
C LEU A 36 -15.56 29.57 -8.45
N GLU A 37 -14.32 29.55 -7.96
CA GLU A 37 -13.74 30.62 -7.17
C GLU A 37 -13.68 31.95 -7.95
N GLU A 38 -13.29 31.91 -9.22
CA GLU A 38 -13.29 33.08 -10.11
C GLU A 38 -14.71 33.63 -10.34
N MET A 39 -15.71 32.75 -10.49
CA MET A 39 -17.10 33.14 -10.76
C MET A 39 -17.82 33.69 -9.53
N VAL A 40 -17.58 33.10 -8.35
CA VAL A 40 -18.38 33.36 -7.13
C VAL A 40 -17.64 34.24 -6.13
N GLN A 41 -16.31 34.32 -6.22
CA GLN A 41 -15.44 35.08 -5.30
C GLN A 41 -15.78 34.84 -3.82
N PRO A 42 -15.75 33.57 -3.37
CA PRO A 42 -16.11 33.25 -1.99
C PRO A 42 -15.10 33.83 -1.01
N LYS A 43 -15.51 34.05 0.24
CA LYS A 43 -14.60 34.49 1.31
C LYS A 43 -13.48 33.49 1.60
N LYS A 44 -13.72 32.21 1.30
CA LYS A 44 -12.78 31.11 1.52
C LYS A 44 -13.09 29.98 0.55
N THR A 45 -12.04 29.43 -0.06
CA THR A 45 -12.09 28.20 -0.86
C THR A 45 -11.50 27.07 -0.04
N ILE A 46 -12.19 25.92 0.00
CA ILE A 46 -11.75 24.74 0.76
C ILE A 46 -11.60 23.60 -0.25
N PRO A 47 -10.37 23.21 -0.62
CA PRO A 47 -10.15 22.08 -1.50
C PRO A 47 -10.45 20.77 -0.77
N THR A 48 -10.74 19.72 -1.56
CA THR A 48 -10.74 18.36 -1.02
C THR A 48 -9.31 17.89 -0.79
N THR A 49 -9.12 16.94 0.12
CA THR A 49 -7.81 16.47 0.53
C THR A 49 -7.68 14.96 0.31
N PHE A 50 -6.45 14.52 0.08
CA PHE A 50 -6.08 13.12 -0.02
C PHE A 50 -5.02 12.80 1.05
N GLU A 51 -5.15 11.65 1.70
CA GLU A 51 -4.17 11.17 2.67
C GLU A 51 -3.22 10.18 2.01
N PHE A 52 -1.92 10.40 2.20
CA PHE A 52 -0.86 9.50 1.77
C PHE A 52 -0.18 8.90 2.97
N THR A 53 0.03 7.59 2.92
CA THR A 53 0.75 6.83 3.93
C THR A 53 2.04 6.30 3.30
N ASP A 54 3.19 6.69 3.85
CA ASP A 54 4.51 6.21 3.42
C ASP A 54 4.78 4.84 4.04
N ILE A 55 4.67 3.80 3.23
CA ILE A 55 4.93 2.42 3.63
C ILE A 55 6.29 2.01 3.05
N ALA A 56 7.15 1.41 3.88
CA ALA A 56 8.45 0.95 3.41
C ALA A 56 8.32 -0.14 2.32
N GLY A 57 9.36 -0.26 1.50
CA GLY A 57 9.39 -1.24 0.42
C GLY A 57 9.30 -2.69 0.91
N ILE A 58 8.56 -3.50 0.16
CA ILE A 58 8.47 -4.95 0.36
C ILE A 58 9.69 -5.60 -0.28
N VAL A 59 10.28 -6.58 0.42
CA VAL A 59 11.34 -7.44 -0.13
C VAL A 59 10.84 -8.87 -0.22
N LYS A 60 11.51 -9.66 -1.05
CA LYS A 60 11.25 -11.09 -1.18
C LYS A 60 11.30 -11.79 0.18
N GLY A 61 10.29 -12.59 0.50
CA GLY A 61 10.14 -13.31 1.76
C GLY A 61 9.31 -12.60 2.83
N ALA A 62 8.75 -11.41 2.56
CA ALA A 62 7.93 -10.67 3.52
C ALA A 62 6.69 -11.45 4.02
N SER A 63 6.08 -12.25 3.14
CA SER A 63 4.92 -13.11 3.43
C SER A 63 5.23 -14.26 4.39
N LYS A 64 6.49 -14.73 4.46
CA LYS A 64 6.89 -15.87 5.30
C LYS A 64 7.04 -15.52 6.79
N GLY A 65 6.85 -14.26 7.17
CA GLY A 65 6.87 -13.84 8.58
C GLY A 65 8.25 -13.74 9.22
N GLU A 66 9.33 -14.03 8.50
CA GLU A 66 10.70 -13.85 8.98
C GLU A 66 11.15 -12.39 8.79
N GLY A 67 11.01 -11.56 9.84
CA GLY A 67 11.59 -10.22 9.91
C GLY A 67 10.60 -9.05 9.79
N LEU A 68 11.10 -7.88 9.38
CA LEU A 68 10.30 -6.63 9.29
C LEU A 68 9.21 -6.67 8.20
N GLY A 69 9.30 -7.59 7.24
CA GLY A 69 8.37 -7.70 6.09
C GLY A 69 6.89 -7.81 6.48
N ASN A 70 6.58 -8.58 7.52
CA ASN A 70 5.21 -8.78 7.98
C ASN A 70 4.58 -7.50 8.57
N LYS A 71 5.39 -6.62 9.20
CA LYS A 71 4.91 -5.33 9.71
C LYS A 71 4.49 -4.39 8.57
N PHE A 72 5.18 -4.45 7.43
CA PHE A 72 4.78 -3.66 6.26
C PHE A 72 3.48 -4.16 5.64
N LEU A 73 3.29 -5.48 5.56
CA LEU A 73 2.02 -6.06 5.10
C LEU A 73 0.83 -5.67 5.99
N SER A 74 1.03 -5.52 7.31
CA SER A 74 -0.04 -4.98 8.18
C SER A 74 -0.39 -3.53 7.87
N HIS A 75 0.59 -2.67 7.59
CA HIS A 75 0.31 -1.27 7.21
C HIS A 75 -0.38 -1.16 5.84
N ILE A 76 -0.09 -2.09 4.91
CA ILE A 76 -0.79 -2.13 3.62
C ILE A 76 -2.28 -2.47 3.80
N ARG A 77 -2.63 -3.26 4.81
CA ARG A 77 -4.04 -3.56 5.12
C ARG A 77 -4.80 -2.38 5.74
N GLU A 78 -4.08 -1.35 6.18
CA GLU A 78 -4.65 -0.14 6.79
C GLU A 78 -4.93 0.95 5.73
N VAL A 79 -4.60 0.73 4.46
CA VAL A 79 -4.83 1.68 3.37
C VAL A 79 -5.80 1.14 2.32
N ASP A 80 -6.49 2.05 1.63
CA ASP A 80 -7.50 1.69 0.62
C ASP A 80 -6.92 1.47 -0.78
N ALA A 81 -5.74 2.03 -1.06
CA ALA A 81 -5.08 1.95 -2.35
C ALA A 81 -3.55 2.02 -2.21
N ILE A 82 -2.85 1.39 -3.15
CA ILE A 82 -1.39 1.31 -3.16
C ILE A 82 -0.85 2.07 -4.38
N CYS A 83 0.01 3.05 -4.14
CA CYS A 83 0.85 3.65 -5.19
C CYS A 83 2.20 2.93 -5.22
N GLN A 84 2.34 1.94 -6.09
CA GLN A 84 3.58 1.17 -6.22
C GLN A 84 4.66 1.97 -6.96
N VAL A 85 5.70 2.38 -6.23
CA VAL A 85 6.84 3.11 -6.80
C VAL A 85 7.95 2.12 -7.13
N VAL A 86 8.38 2.10 -8.39
CA VAL A 86 9.39 1.17 -8.90
C VAL A 86 10.56 1.96 -9.46
N ARG A 87 11.78 1.53 -9.15
CA ARG A 87 12.99 2.17 -9.65
C ARG A 87 13.23 1.75 -11.10
N ALA A 88 13.29 2.72 -12.01
CA ALA A 88 13.55 2.51 -13.45
C ALA A 88 14.75 3.33 -13.96
N PHE A 89 15.74 3.55 -13.09
CA PHE A 89 16.97 4.26 -13.42
C PHE A 89 18.15 3.66 -12.64
N ASP A 90 19.34 3.70 -13.26
CA ASP A 90 20.59 3.32 -12.63
C ASP A 90 21.23 4.51 -11.91
N ASP A 91 21.80 4.26 -10.73
CA ASP A 91 22.55 5.23 -9.92
C ASP A 91 23.47 4.44 -8.98
N GLU A 92 24.78 4.66 -9.10
CA GLU A 92 25.83 3.99 -8.33
C GLU A 92 25.80 4.36 -6.84
N ASN A 93 25.20 5.49 -6.48
CA ASN A 93 25.10 5.96 -5.10
C ASN A 93 23.93 5.33 -4.33
N VAL A 94 23.10 4.52 -5.02
CA VAL A 94 21.89 3.93 -4.45
C VAL A 94 21.93 2.42 -4.60
N THR A 95 22.13 1.72 -3.48
CA THR A 95 22.13 0.26 -3.41
C THR A 95 20.76 -0.33 -3.73
N HIS A 96 20.74 -1.37 -4.58
CA HIS A 96 19.54 -2.17 -4.86
C HIS A 96 19.58 -3.49 -4.10
N VAL A 97 18.44 -3.92 -3.53
CA VAL A 97 18.35 -5.12 -2.68
C VAL A 97 18.74 -6.42 -3.40
N SER A 98 18.48 -6.51 -4.70
CA SER A 98 18.88 -7.65 -5.54
C SER A 98 20.25 -7.46 -6.21
N GLY A 99 20.94 -6.35 -5.94
CA GLY A 99 22.23 -6.00 -6.56
C GLY A 99 22.16 -5.49 -8.00
N ARG A 100 20.97 -5.51 -8.63
CA ARG A 100 20.71 -4.94 -9.96
C ARG A 100 19.37 -4.24 -9.99
N VAL A 101 19.21 -3.19 -10.78
CA VAL A 101 17.91 -2.56 -11.01
C VAL A 101 17.17 -3.36 -12.08
N ASN A 102 16.00 -3.90 -11.76
CA ASN A 102 15.10 -4.49 -12.75
C ASN A 102 13.63 -4.20 -12.36
N PRO A 103 13.00 -3.19 -12.99
CA PRO A 103 11.64 -2.78 -12.64
C PRO A 103 10.61 -3.91 -12.72
N LEU A 104 10.74 -4.79 -13.72
CA LEU A 104 9.79 -5.89 -13.92
C LEU A 104 9.90 -6.93 -12.80
N ASP A 105 11.14 -7.31 -12.45
CA ASP A 105 11.39 -8.24 -11.34
C ASP A 105 10.85 -7.63 -10.02
N ASP A 106 11.07 -6.33 -9.79
CA ASP A 106 10.60 -5.66 -8.58
C ASP A 106 9.07 -5.63 -8.48
N ILE A 107 8.39 -5.40 -9.62
CA ILE A 107 6.93 -5.45 -9.70
C ILE A 107 6.42 -6.86 -9.37
N GLU A 108 7.04 -7.88 -9.98
CA GLU A 108 6.67 -9.27 -9.74
C GLU A 108 6.90 -9.68 -8.29
N VAL A 109 8.02 -9.28 -7.68
CA VAL A 109 8.31 -9.57 -6.28
C VAL A 109 7.24 -8.96 -5.37
N ILE A 110 6.91 -7.67 -5.53
CA ILE A 110 5.91 -7.00 -4.70
C ILE A 110 4.55 -7.70 -4.85
N ASN A 111 4.09 -7.94 -6.07
CA ASN A 111 2.81 -8.59 -6.32
C ASN A 111 2.77 -10.02 -5.78
N MET A 112 3.86 -10.78 -5.92
CA MET A 112 3.94 -12.14 -5.39
C MET A 112 3.83 -12.16 -3.86
N GLU A 113 4.49 -11.23 -3.16
CA GLU A 113 4.39 -11.14 -1.70
C GLU A 113 2.97 -10.77 -1.24
N LEU A 114 2.28 -9.89 -1.96
CA LEU A 114 0.88 -9.55 -1.69
C LEU A 114 -0.04 -10.76 -1.90
N VAL A 115 0.10 -11.47 -3.03
CA VAL A 115 -0.68 -12.68 -3.33
C VAL A 115 -0.44 -13.78 -2.30
N LEU A 116 0.80 -13.98 -1.86
CA LEU A 116 1.13 -14.96 -0.82
C LEU A 116 0.52 -14.59 0.54
N ALA A 117 0.50 -13.31 0.89
CA ALA A 117 -0.14 -12.84 2.12
C ALA A 117 -1.68 -12.99 2.08
N ASP A 118 -2.29 -12.78 0.92
CA ASP A 118 -3.72 -13.01 0.71
C ASP A 118 -4.03 -14.51 0.78
N LEU A 119 -3.23 -15.36 0.13
CA LEU A 119 -3.37 -16.81 0.19
C LEU A 119 -3.32 -17.32 1.63
N GLU A 120 -2.33 -16.89 2.41
CA GLU A 120 -2.23 -17.28 3.84
C GLU A 120 -3.48 -16.84 4.64
N SER A 121 -4.04 -15.68 4.30
CA SER A 121 -5.25 -15.16 4.94
C SER A 121 -6.48 -16.01 4.60
N VAL A 122 -6.61 -16.42 3.34
CA VAL A 122 -7.68 -17.32 2.87
C VAL A 122 -7.54 -18.70 3.53
N GLU A 123 -6.34 -19.29 3.52
CA GLU A 123 -6.06 -20.60 4.11
C GLU A 123 -6.37 -20.65 5.61
N LYS A 124 -6.06 -19.58 6.36
CA LYS A 124 -6.41 -19.46 7.79
C LYS A 124 -7.92 -19.34 8.02
N ARG A 125 -8.66 -18.79 7.06
CA ARG A 125 -10.09 -18.48 7.19
C ARG A 125 -10.98 -19.62 6.71
N LEU A 126 -10.56 -20.36 5.69
CA LEU A 126 -11.32 -21.46 5.07
C LEU A 126 -11.88 -22.48 6.10
N PRO A 127 -11.09 -23.04 7.04
CA PRO A 127 -11.59 -24.08 7.95
C PRO A 127 -12.70 -23.58 8.89
N LYS A 128 -12.67 -22.30 9.26
CA LYS A 128 -13.68 -21.67 10.11
C LYS A 128 -14.99 -21.49 9.35
N ILE A 129 -14.89 -20.95 8.12
CA ILE A 129 -16.02 -20.72 7.24
C ILE A 129 -16.68 -22.03 6.82
N GLU A 130 -15.91 -23.06 6.49
CA GLU A 130 -16.45 -24.40 6.19
C GLU A 130 -17.29 -24.96 7.34
N LYS A 131 -16.81 -24.81 8.58
CA LYS A 131 -17.55 -25.27 9.77
C LYS A 131 -18.87 -24.52 9.94
N MET A 132 -18.88 -23.21 9.71
CA MET A 132 -20.08 -22.37 9.81
C MET A 132 -21.07 -22.64 8.67
N ALA A 133 -20.58 -22.83 7.44
CA ALA A 133 -21.40 -23.20 6.30
C ALA A 133 -22.11 -24.55 6.52
N ARG A 134 -21.43 -25.54 7.11
CA ARG A 134 -22.07 -26.81 7.52
C ARG A 134 -23.19 -26.64 8.54
N GLN A 135 -23.17 -25.55 9.32
CA GLN A 135 -24.24 -25.18 10.25
C GLN A 135 -25.38 -24.38 9.58
N LYS A 136 -25.38 -24.28 8.24
CA LYS A 136 -26.35 -23.55 7.42
C LYS A 136 -26.37 -22.04 7.66
N ASP A 137 -25.22 -21.48 8.01
CA ASP A 137 -25.03 -20.03 8.01
C ASP A 137 -24.95 -19.52 6.56
N LYS A 138 -25.95 -18.75 6.14
CA LYS A 138 -26.08 -18.25 4.76
C LYS A 138 -24.93 -17.32 4.34
N THR A 139 -24.37 -16.56 5.30
CA THR A 139 -23.25 -15.65 5.03
C THR A 139 -21.98 -16.46 4.82
N ALA A 140 -21.74 -17.48 5.64
CA ALA A 140 -20.60 -18.37 5.51
C ALA A 140 -20.67 -19.24 4.23
N GLU A 141 -21.86 -19.69 3.81
CA GLU A 141 -22.05 -20.40 2.54
C GLU A 141 -21.70 -19.52 1.33
N MET A 142 -22.11 -18.25 1.34
CA MET A 142 -21.77 -17.29 0.29
C MET A 142 -20.28 -16.99 0.27
N GLU A 143 -19.68 -16.75 1.44
CA GLU A 143 -18.25 -16.48 1.58
C GLU A 143 -17.41 -17.67 1.10
N LEU A 144 -17.76 -18.89 1.50
CA LEU A 144 -17.07 -20.11 1.08
C LEU A 144 -17.02 -20.22 -0.44
N ARG A 145 -18.14 -19.98 -1.12
CA ARG A 145 -18.23 -20.03 -2.59
C ARG A 145 -17.38 -18.97 -3.29
N ILE A 146 -17.03 -17.86 -2.63
CA ILE A 146 -16.14 -16.85 -3.20
C ILE A 146 -14.67 -17.26 -3.00
N LEU A 147 -14.36 -17.93 -1.89
CA LEU A 147 -13.01 -18.35 -1.53
C LEU A 147 -12.57 -19.68 -2.18
N THR A 148 -13.48 -20.43 -2.81
CA THR A 148 -13.24 -21.72 -3.48
C THR A 148 -13.75 -21.72 -4.91
#